data_AF-A0A429ZCN7-F1
#
_entry.id   AF-A0A429ZCN7-F1
#
_cell.length_a   1.000
_cell.length_b   1.000
_cell.length_c   1.000
_cell.angle_alpha   90.00
_cell.angle_beta   90.00
_cell.angle_gamma   90.00
#
_symmetry.space_group_name_H-M   'P 1'
#
loop_
_entity.id
_entity.type
_entity.pdbx_description
1 polymer ?
#
loop_
_entity_poly.entity_id
_entity_poly.type
_entity_poly.pdbx_seq_one_letter_code
_entity_poly.pdbx_strand_id
1 'polypeptide(L)'
;MLSEQRQKIDQIDQELVSLLEKRLAVVTEVAEIKKAQGIAILDSSREEQVFEKIKGYVENPSYEESVLALYREMMRISRDYQQKQNT
;
A
#
# COMPACT_ATOMS: atom_id res chain seq x y z
N MET A 1 -30.71 -2.24 12.21
CA MET A 1 -30.56 -2.96 10.93
C MET A 1 -29.37 -2.41 10.17
N LEU A 2 -28.16 -2.87 10.49
CA LEU A 2 -26.89 -2.71 9.73
C LEU A 2 -25.83 -3.74 10.23
N SER A 3 -26.18 -4.62 11.16
CA SER A 3 -25.24 -5.46 11.91
C SER A 3 -24.50 -6.45 11.02
N GLU A 4 -25.20 -7.07 10.06
CA GLU A 4 -24.60 -8.02 9.14
C GLU A 4 -23.60 -7.36 8.17
N GLN A 5 -23.93 -6.19 7.63
CA GLN A 5 -23.02 -5.44 6.77
C GLN A 5 -21.79 -4.98 7.55
N ARG A 6 -21.96 -4.54 8.80
CA ARG A 6 -20.84 -4.17 9.68
C ARG A 6 -19.95 -5.36 9.98
N GLN A 7 -20.51 -6.53 10.29
CA GLN A 7 -19.71 -7.74 10.49
C GLN A 7 -18.91 -8.15 9.25
N LYS A 8 -19.49 -7.98 8.05
CA LYS A 8 -18.76 -8.21 6.79
C LYS A 8 -17.61 -7.22 6.62
N ILE A 9 -17.84 -5.94 6.95
CA ILE A 9 -16.78 -4.92 6.94
C ILE A 9 -15.68 -5.28 7.95
N ASP A 10 -16.03 -5.67 9.18
CA ASP A 10 -15.07 -6.03 10.21
C ASP A 10 -14.18 -7.22 9.76
N GLN A 11 -14.76 -8.21 9.08
CA GLN A 11 -14.01 -9.33 8.51
C GLN A 11 -13.06 -8.89 7.39
N ILE A 12 -13.53 -8.04 6.47
CA ILE A 12 -12.70 -7.47 5.41
C ILE A 12 -11.56 -6.64 6.01
N ASP A 13 -11.84 -5.84 7.03
CA ASP A 13 -10.84 -5.01 7.70
C ASP A 13 -9.74 -5.86 8.35
N GLN A 14 -10.09 -7.01 8.95
CA GLN A 14 -9.09 -7.96 9.46
C GLN A 14 -8.18 -8.49 8.35
N GLU A 15 -8.74 -8.83 7.18
CA GLU A 15 -7.95 -9.27 6.03
C GLU A 15 -7.07 -8.14 5.48
N LEU A 16 -7.60 -6.92 5.38
CA LEU A 16 -6.85 -5.75 4.94
C LEU A 16 -5.67 -5.43 5.85
N VAL A 17 -5.86 -5.50 7.18
CA VAL A 17 -4.76 -5.33 8.15
C VAL A 17 -3.68 -6.38 7.93
N SER A 18 -4.05 -7.66 7.82
CA SER A 18 -3.09 -8.74 7.58
C SER A 18 -2.30 -8.55 6.27
N LEU A 19 -2.97 -8.12 5.20
CA LEU A 19 -2.33 -7.84 3.91
C LEU A 19 -1.41 -6.62 3.99
N LEU A 20 -1.81 -5.58 4.73
CA LEU A 20 -1.00 -4.39 4.91
C LEU A 20 0.27 -4.68 5.70
N GLU A 21 0.20 -5.47 6.77
CA GLU A 21 1.36 -5.90 7.54
C GLU A 21 2.35 -6.69 6.68
N LYS A 22 1.86 -7.67 5.90
CA LYS A 22 2.70 -8.42 4.94
C LYS A 22 3.38 -7.49 3.93
N ARG A 23 2.64 -6.51 3.41
CA ARG A 23 3.21 -5.52 2.48
C ARG A 23 4.28 -4.66 3.15
N LEU A 24 4.07 -4.23 4.39
CA LEU A 24 5.05 -3.43 5.14
C LEU A 24 6.33 -4.23 5.43
N ALA A 25 6.22 -5.53 5.76
CA ALA A 25 7.39 -6.39 5.92
C ALA A 25 8.26 -6.43 4.65
N VAL A 26 7.65 -6.59 3.47
CA VAL A 26 8.37 -6.54 2.18
C VAL A 26 8.95 -5.14 1.91
N VAL A 27 8.24 -4.07 2.30
CA VAL A 27 8.78 -2.70 2.20
C VAL A 27 10.04 -2.54 3.05
N THR A 28 10.11 -3.15 4.24
CA THR A 28 11.30 -3.16 5.09
C THR A 28 12.48 -3.82 4.38
N GLU A 29 12.28 -5.01 3.81
CA GLU A 29 13.31 -5.73 3.05
C GLU A 29 13.83 -4.87 1.88
N VAL A 30 12.93 -4.23 1.14
CA VAL A 30 13.29 -3.30 0.05
C VAL A 30 14.08 -2.11 0.58
N ALA A 31 13.72 -1.57 1.74
CA ALA A 31 14.43 -0.45 2.37
C ALA A 31 15.88 -0.82 2.71
N GLU A 32 16.09 -2.00 3.28
CA GLU A 32 17.41 -2.52 3.64
C GLU A 32 18.30 -2.71 2.41
N ILE A 33 17.74 -3.26 1.32
CA ILE A 33 18.44 -3.40 0.04
C ILE A 33 18.84 -2.02 -0.51
N LYS A 34 17.90 -1.07 -0.53
CA LYS A 34 18.16 0.30 -1.02
C LYS A 34 19.24 0.99 -0.18
N LYS A 35 19.21 0.84 1.15
CA LYS A 35 20.20 1.38 2.08
C LYS A 35 21.58 0.78 1.80
N ALA A 36 21.68 -0.54 1.66
CA ALA A 36 22.93 -1.23 1.37
C ALA A 36 23.55 -0.84 0.02
N GLN A 37 22.72 -0.46 -0.96
CA GLN A 37 23.14 -0.10 -2.31
C GLN A 37 23.21 1.42 -2.56
N GLY A 38 22.88 2.26 -1.58
CA GLY A 38 22.85 3.72 -1.73
C GLY A 38 21.77 4.23 -2.69
N ILE A 39 20.69 3.47 -2.89
CA ILE A 39 19.57 3.83 -3.77
C ILE A 39 18.60 4.76 -3.02
N ALA A 40 18.08 5.77 -3.72
CA ALA A 40 17.11 6.70 -3.17
C ALA A 40 15.80 6.00 -2.73
N ILE A 41 15.22 6.47 -1.62
CA ILE A 41 13.93 5.98 -1.11
C ILE A 41 12.81 6.32 -2.08
N LEU A 42 12.79 7.56 -2.58
CA LEU A 42 11.82 8.04 -3.56
C LEU A 42 12.20 7.53 -4.96
N ASP A 43 11.28 6.76 -5.56
CA ASP A 43 11.36 6.29 -6.93
C ASP A 43 10.02 6.53 -7.62
N SER A 44 9.89 7.70 -8.24
CA SER A 44 8.66 8.13 -8.91
C SER A 44 8.27 7.21 -10.06
N SER A 45 9.25 6.62 -10.76
CA SER A 45 8.99 5.68 -11.85
C SER A 45 8.34 4.39 -11.34
N ARG A 46 8.79 3.91 -10.17
CA ARG A 46 8.21 2.73 -9.53
C ARG A 46 6.80 3.01 -9.01
N GLU A 47 6.54 4.21 -8.48
CA GLU A 47 5.21 4.61 -8.00
C GLU A 47 4.20 4.66 -9.13
N GLU A 48 4.55 5.26 -10.26
CA GLU A 48 3.70 5.30 -11.46
C GLU A 48 3.37 3.88 -11.96
N GLN A 49 4.35 2.99 -12.02
CA GLN A 49 4.12 1.58 -12.36
C GLN A 49 3.19 0.86 -11.38
N VAL A 50 3.17 1.22 -10.10
CA VAL A 50 2.18 0.65 -9.18
C VAL A 50 0.80 1.19 -9.50
N PHE A 51 0.63 2.49 -9.69
CA PHE A 51 -0.70 3.05 -9.98
C PHE A 51 -1.32 2.45 -11.24
N GLU A 52 -0.54 2.27 -12.32
CA GLU A 52 -1.03 1.61 -13.54
C GLU A 52 -1.44 0.15 -13.29
N LYS A 53 -0.68 -0.61 -12.49
CA LYS A 53 -1.08 -1.97 -12.11
C LYS A 53 -2.37 -1.98 -11.29
N ILE A 54 -2.51 -1.05 -10.35
CA ILE A 54 -3.69 -0.98 -9.49
C ILE A 54 -4.94 -0.64 -10.31
N LYS A 55 -4.87 0.28 -11.27
CA LYS A 55 -5.97 0.52 -12.22
C LYS A 55 -6.38 -0.78 -12.91
N GLY A 56 -5.41 -1.56 -13.38
CA GLY A 56 -5.66 -2.85 -14.03
C GLY A 56 -6.28 -3.93 -13.12
N TYR A 57 -6.25 -3.77 -11.79
CA TYR A 57 -6.89 -4.69 -10.84
C TYR A 57 -8.29 -4.25 -10.42
N VAL A 58 -8.71 -3.02 -10.74
CA VAL A 58 -10.03 -2.52 -10.39
C VAL A 58 -11.05 -3.05 -11.40
N GLU A 59 -11.93 -3.94 -10.95
CA GLU A 59 -12.98 -4.51 -11.81
C GLU A 59 -14.16 -3.57 -12.03
N ASN A 60 -14.53 -2.79 -11.01
CA ASN A 60 -15.61 -1.82 -11.10
C ASN A 60 -15.04 -0.41 -11.31
N PRO A 61 -15.23 0.21 -12.49
CA PRO A 61 -14.68 1.53 -12.79
C PRO A 61 -15.10 2.63 -11.81
N SER A 62 -16.27 2.51 -11.17
CA SER A 62 -16.72 3.51 -10.19
C SER A 62 -15.86 3.55 -8.92
N TYR A 63 -15.05 2.52 -8.68
CA TYR A 63 -14.17 2.44 -7.51
C TYR A 63 -12.73 2.87 -7.80
N GLU A 64 -12.36 3.08 -9.06
CA GLU A 64 -10.96 3.31 -9.46
C GLU A 64 -10.34 4.49 -8.72
N GLU A 65 -11.01 5.64 -8.72
CA GLU A 65 -10.49 6.85 -8.08
C GLU A 65 -10.29 6.65 -6.56
N SER A 66 -11.22 5.96 -5.90
CA SER A 66 -11.15 5.67 -4.47
C SER A 66 -10.01 4.70 -4.14
N VAL A 67 -9.84 3.66 -4.96
CA VAL A 67 -8.74 2.70 -4.81
C VAL A 67 -7.40 3.38 -5.05
N LEU A 68 -7.30 4.23 -6.07
CA LEU A 68 -6.07 5.00 -6.35
C LEU A 68 -5.73 5.97 -5.21
N ALA A 69 -6.72 6.66 -4.64
CA ALA A 69 -6.52 7.53 -3.50
C ALA A 69 -5.95 6.76 -2.29
N LEU A 70 -6.50 5.58 -1.99
CA LEU A 70 -5.99 4.71 -0.93
C LEU A 70 -4.53 4.29 -1.20
N TYR A 71 -4.20 3.93 -2.43
CA TYR A 71 -2.84 3.53 -2.79
C TYR A 71 -1.83 4.67 -2.71
N ARG A 72 -2.22 5.91 -2.99
CA ARG A 72 -1.36 7.09 -2.78
C ARG A 72 -0.99 7.25 -1.30
N GLU A 73 -1.97 7.13 -0.41
CA GLU A 73 -1.73 7.17 1.04
C GLU A 73 -0.88 5.98 1.50
N MET A 74 -1.13 4.78 0.97
CA MET A 74 -0.32 3.60 1.28
C MET A 74 1.14 3.79 0.88
N MET A 75 1.42 4.42 -0.27
CA MET A 75 2.78 4.76 -0.69
C MET A 75 3.43 5.80 0.23
N ARG A 76 2.68 6.84 0.63
CA ARG A 76 3.17 7.81 1.61
C ARG A 76 3.57 7.15 2.92
N ILE A 77 2.69 6.32 3.49
CA ILE A 77 2.98 5.56 4.72
C ILE A 77 4.22 4.67 4.55
N SER A 78 4.35 4.03 3.38
CA SER A 78 5.51 3.17 3.08
C SER A 78 6.82 3.97 3.06
N ARG A 79 6.83 5.18 2.48
CA ARG A 79 8.01 6.05 2.47
C ARG A 79 8.33 6.55 3.88
N ASP A 80 7.32 6.98 4.63
CA ASP A 80 7.47 7.46 6.01
C ASP A 80 8.06 6.36 6.90
N TYR A 81 7.61 5.12 6.72
CA TYR A 81 8.13 3.95 7.42
C TYR A 81 9.60 3.67 7.05
N GLN A 82 9.93 3.65 5.75
CA GLN A 82 11.32 3.48 5.28
C GLN A 82 12.24 4.57 5.82
N GLN A 83 11.78 5.83 5.85
CA GLN A 83 12.56 6.95 6.36
C GLN A 83 12.86 6.79 7.86
N LYS A 84 11.88 6.36 8.67
CA LYS A 84 12.08 6.07 10.10
C LYS A 84 13.09 4.95 10.35
N GLN A 85 13.12 3.92 9.51
CA GLN A 85 14.09 2.81 9.64
C GLN A 85 15.50 3.17 9.15
N ASN A 86 15.61 4.25 8.35
CA ASN A 86 16.87 4.74 7.82
C ASN A 86 17.50 5.88 8.64
N THR A 87 16.80 6.37 9.67
CA THR A 87 17.31 7.35 10.65
C THR A 87 17.94 6.63 11.83
#